data_AF-A0AAD7UIM4-F1
#
_entry.id   AF-A0AAD7UIM4-F1
#
_cell.length_a   1.000
_cell.length_b   1.000
_cell.length_c   1.000
_cell.angle_alpha   90.00
_cell.angle_beta   90.00
_cell.angle_gamma   90.00
#
_symmetry.space_group_name_H-M   'P 1'
#
loop_
_entity.id
_entity.type
_entity.pdbx_description
1 polymer ?
#
loop_
_entity_poly.entity_id
_entity_poly.type
_entity_poly.pdbx_seq_one_letter_code
_entity_poly.pdbx_strand_id
1 'polypeptide(L)'
;MCRHIINAQVSIFWGDKWYDCHECYAEHEGRCPDLSQLPKKLSMACKKCRQLFHKDMQIFTERDESCPHCGNLYVIPGMTPKSCFLAEATQMIDAALSESLATPLEMDLELDPLSYDHLIEGRGGGYPSSSPYPAT
;
A
#
# COMPACT_ATOMS: atom_id res chain seq x y z
N MET A 1 1.12 -9.56 -25.27
CA MET A 1 0.73 -9.02 -23.96
C MET A 1 1.43 -9.91 -22.94
N CYS A 2 2.32 -9.35 -22.10
CA CYS A 2 3.08 -10.14 -21.12
C CYS A 2 2.12 -10.82 -20.13
N ARG A 3 2.36 -12.10 -19.86
CA ARG A 3 1.64 -12.85 -18.81
C ARG A 3 2.07 -12.42 -17.41
N HIS A 4 3.31 -11.98 -17.26
CA HIS A 4 3.95 -11.62 -15.99
C HIS A 4 3.64 -10.18 -15.54
N ILE A 5 3.50 -9.25 -16.48
CA ILE A 5 3.18 -7.84 -16.24
C ILE A 5 1.97 -7.50 -17.11
N ILE A 6 0.79 -7.61 -16.50
CA ILE A 6 -0.53 -7.50 -17.16
C ILE A 6 -0.67 -6.17 -17.94
N ASN A 7 -0.01 -5.10 -17.46
CA ASN A 7 -0.08 -3.75 -18.02
C ASN A 7 1.29 -3.21 -18.47
N ALA A 8 2.15 -4.06 -19.02
CA ALA A 8 3.40 -3.61 -19.63
C ALA A 8 3.12 -2.77 -20.89
N GLN A 9 3.43 -1.48 -20.86
CA GLN A 9 3.19 -0.53 -21.95
C GLN A 9 4.40 -0.32 -22.86
N VAL A 10 5.52 -0.95 -22.54
CA VAL A 10 6.75 -0.88 -23.31
C VAL A 10 7.22 -2.30 -23.62
N SER A 11 7.81 -2.46 -24.79
CA SER A 11 8.55 -3.67 -25.16
C SER A 11 10.04 -3.33 -25.24
N ILE A 12 10.87 -4.24 -24.76
CA ILE A 12 12.33 -4.11 -24.67
C ILE A 12 12.94 -4.98 -25.78
N PHE A 13 13.90 -4.42 -26.50
CA PHE A 13 14.64 -5.15 -27.52
C PHE A 13 15.87 -5.80 -26.93
N TRP A 14 16.03 -7.10 -27.18
CA TRP A 14 17.14 -7.90 -26.68
C TRP A 14 18.04 -8.42 -27.82
N GLY A 15 18.39 -7.55 -28.76
CA GLY A 15 19.34 -7.85 -29.85
C GLY A 15 18.74 -8.60 -31.03
N ASP A 16 17.88 -9.59 -30.77
CA ASP A 16 17.23 -10.39 -31.82
C ASP A 16 15.71 -10.18 -31.86
N LYS A 17 15.08 -10.09 -30.68
CA LYS A 17 13.63 -10.11 -30.50
C LYS A 17 13.16 -9.09 -29.48
N TRP A 18 11.86 -8.78 -29.55
CA TRP A 18 11.17 -7.89 -28.63
C TRP A 18 10.47 -8.70 -27.55
N TYR A 19 10.68 -8.31 -26.30
CA TYR A 19 10.06 -8.91 -25.13
C TYR A 19 9.43 -7.84 -24.27
N ASP A 20 8.30 -8.15 -23.65
CA ASP A 20 7.59 -7.21 -22.80
C ASP A 20 8.17 -7.14 -21.37
N CYS A 21 8.89 -8.19 -20.94
CA CYS A 21 9.32 -8.38 -19.56
C CYS A 21 10.46 -9.42 -19.52
N HIS A 22 11.31 -9.39 -18.48
CA HIS A 22 12.46 -10.28 -18.34
C HIS A 22 12.06 -11.78 -18.23
N GLU A 23 10.93 -12.08 -17.60
CA GLU A 23 10.38 -13.43 -17.52
C GLU A 23 9.96 -13.96 -18.89
N CYS A 24 9.37 -13.12 -19.77
CA CYS A 24 9.06 -13.54 -21.14
C CYS A 24 10.33 -13.84 -21.95
N TYR A 25 11.44 -13.13 -21.68
CA TYR A 25 12.73 -13.48 -22.27
C TYR A 25 13.21 -14.84 -21.72
N ALA A 26 13.13 -15.05 -20.41
CA ALA A 26 13.60 -16.29 -19.78
C ALA A 26 12.80 -17.52 -20.23
N GLU A 27 11.48 -17.40 -20.43
CA GLU A 27 10.64 -18.47 -20.99
C GLU A 27 11.01 -18.81 -22.43
N HIS A 28 11.30 -17.80 -23.25
CA HIS A 28 11.58 -18.01 -24.67
C HIS A 28 13.02 -18.48 -24.92
N GLU A 29 13.99 -17.93 -24.20
CA GLU A 29 15.43 -18.26 -24.36
C GLU A 29 15.91 -19.36 -23.41
N GLY A 30 15.09 -19.77 -22.44
CA GLY A 30 15.43 -20.80 -21.44
C GLY A 30 16.55 -20.40 -20.48
N ARG A 31 16.93 -19.12 -20.43
CA ARG A 31 17.99 -18.59 -19.58
C ARG A 31 17.63 -17.23 -19.00
N CYS A 32 18.14 -16.95 -17.81
CA CYS A 32 18.05 -15.62 -17.24
C CYS A 32 18.93 -14.65 -18.07
N PRO A 33 18.49 -13.41 -18.33
CA PRO A 33 19.32 -12.45 -19.04
C PRO A 33 20.59 -12.14 -18.25
N ASP A 34 21.74 -12.28 -18.90
CA ASP A 34 23.03 -11.96 -18.29
C ASP A 34 23.15 -10.44 -18.16
N LEU A 35 23.10 -9.95 -16.91
CA LEU A 35 23.24 -8.53 -16.57
C LEU A 35 24.58 -7.95 -17.05
N SER A 36 25.60 -8.78 -17.22
CA SER A 36 26.93 -8.37 -17.68
C SER A 36 26.96 -8.02 -19.16
N GLN A 37 26.07 -8.64 -19.94
CA GLN A 37 25.95 -8.45 -21.39
C GLN A 37 24.86 -7.44 -21.77
N LEU A 38 24.15 -6.91 -20.79
CA LEU A 38 23.14 -5.89 -21.02
C LEU A 38 23.78 -4.67 -21.69
N PRO A 39 23.28 -4.24 -22.87
CA PRO A 39 23.77 -3.01 -23.47
C PRO A 39 23.44 -1.86 -22.53
N LYS A 40 24.42 -0.97 -22.31
CA LYS A 40 24.25 0.24 -21.48
C LYS A 40 23.02 1.04 -21.90
N LYS A 41 22.78 1.10 -23.22
CA LYS A 41 21.60 1.68 -23.84
C LYS A 41 20.66 0.58 -24.32
N LEU A 42 19.54 0.42 -23.64
CA LEU A 42 18.47 -0.48 -24.08
C LEU A 42 17.57 0.23 -25.08
N SER A 43 17.16 -0.51 -26.10
CA SER A 43 16.17 -0.03 -27.07
C SER A 43 14.78 -0.47 -26.60
N MET A 44 13.87 0.49 -26.52
CA MET A 44 12.52 0.30 -26.01
C MET A 44 11.52 0.83 -27.03
N ALA A 45 10.37 0.18 -27.13
CA ALA A 45 9.26 0.56 -27.99
C ALA A 45 8.02 0.82 -27.15
N CYS A 46 7.44 2.02 -27.25
CA CYS A 46 6.20 2.34 -26.55
C CYS A 46 5.00 1.76 -27.29
N LYS A 47 4.12 1.03 -26.61
CA LYS A 47 2.90 0.46 -27.22
C LYS A 47 1.83 1.51 -27.54
N LYS A 48 1.84 2.65 -26.83
CA LYS A 48 0.88 3.74 -27.05
C LYS A 48 1.21 4.55 -28.31
N CYS A 49 2.43 5.07 -28.42
CA CYS A 49 2.83 5.90 -29.56
C CYS A 49 3.61 5.16 -30.66
N ARG A 50 3.99 3.89 -30.42
CA ARG A 50 4.76 3.04 -31.34
C ARG A 50 6.13 3.60 -31.74
N GLN A 51 6.63 4.61 -31.02
CA GLN A 51 7.95 5.17 -31.23
C GLN A 51 9.01 4.34 -30.51
N LEU A 52 10.13 4.15 -31.19
CA LEU A 52 11.34 3.57 -30.61
C LEU A 52 12.15 4.68 -29.92
N PHE A 53 12.63 4.39 -28.73
CA PHE A 53 13.53 5.26 -27.98
C PHE A 53 14.58 4.42 -27.27
N HIS A 54 15.72 5.05 -26.97
CA HIS A 54 16.80 4.40 -26.24
C HIS A 54 16.88 4.92 -24.83
N LYS A 55 17.12 4.03 -23.89
CA LYS A 55 17.30 4.38 -22.50
C LYS A 55 18.60 3.83 -21.93
N ASP A 56 19.39 4.72 -21.36
CA ASP A 56 20.57 4.35 -20.61
C ASP A 56 20.16 3.78 -19.24
N MET A 57 20.55 2.54 -18.97
CA MET A 57 20.26 1.87 -17.69
C MET A 57 21.25 2.22 -16.59
N GLN A 58 22.36 2.90 -16.91
CA GLN A 58 23.31 3.33 -15.89
C GLN A 58 22.83 4.57 -15.14
N ILE A 59 21.92 5.34 -15.73
CA ILE A 59 21.38 6.58 -15.20
C ILE A 59 19.85 6.46 -15.25
N PHE A 60 19.30 5.74 -14.28
CA PHE A 60 17.84 5.62 -14.12
C PHE A 60 17.35 6.64 -13.09
N THR A 61 16.51 7.56 -13.53
CA THR A 61 15.90 8.64 -12.76
C THR A 61 14.37 8.57 -12.85
N GLU A 62 13.63 9.23 -11.97
CA GLU A 62 12.15 9.17 -11.97
C GLU A 62 11.51 9.61 -13.31
N ARG A 63 12.18 10.49 -14.07
CA ARG A 63 11.72 10.91 -15.41
C ARG A 63 11.71 9.76 -16.41
N ASP A 64 12.42 8.70 -16.08
CA ASP A 64 12.66 7.54 -16.91
C ASP A 64 11.58 6.48 -16.80
N GLU A 65 10.56 6.72 -15.97
CA GLU A 65 9.39 5.86 -15.82
C GLU A 65 8.36 6.08 -16.95
N SER A 66 8.57 7.09 -17.80
CA SER A 66 7.65 7.50 -18.85
C SER A 66 8.29 7.55 -20.23
N CYS A 67 7.46 7.41 -21.26
CA CYS A 67 7.88 7.50 -22.65
C CYS A 67 8.22 8.96 -22.99
N PRO A 68 9.42 9.26 -23.52
CA PRO A 68 9.84 10.64 -23.82
C PRO A 68 9.01 11.29 -24.93
N HIS A 69 8.31 10.49 -25.74
CA HIS A 69 7.51 10.99 -26.86
C HIS A 69 6.06 11.34 -26.48
N CYS A 70 5.46 10.63 -25.54
CA CYS A 70 4.03 10.76 -25.24
C CYS A 70 3.68 10.81 -23.75
N GLY A 71 4.68 10.76 -22.86
CA GLY A 71 4.50 10.78 -21.41
C GLY A 71 3.83 9.52 -20.84
N ASN A 72 3.72 8.45 -21.61
CA ASN A 72 3.08 7.22 -21.14
C ASN A 72 3.99 6.43 -20.19
N LEU A 73 3.49 6.08 -19.00
CA LEU A 73 4.22 5.26 -18.03
C LEU A 73 4.52 3.86 -18.55
N TYR A 74 5.70 3.32 -18.23
CA TYR A 74 6.16 2.02 -18.73
C TYR A 74 5.33 0.85 -18.18
N VAL A 75 4.91 0.98 -16.92
CA VAL A 75 3.99 0.07 -16.25
C VAL A 75 2.87 0.92 -15.69
N ILE A 76 1.65 0.64 -16.15
CA ILE A 76 0.46 1.26 -15.56
C ILE A 76 -0.01 0.32 -14.44
N PRO A 77 -0.21 0.80 -13.20
CA PRO A 77 -0.77 -0.04 -12.15
C PRO A 77 -2.10 -0.61 -12.63
N GLY A 78 -2.17 -1.94 -12.72
CA GLY A 78 -3.38 -2.62 -13.15
C GLY A 78 -4.35 -2.77 -12.00
N MET A 79 -5.44 -2.02 -12.04
CA MET A 79 -6.61 -2.37 -11.25
C MET A 79 -7.40 -3.45 -12.00
N THR A 80 -7.53 -4.62 -11.37
CA THR A 80 -8.56 -5.58 -11.75
C THR A 80 -9.95 -4.95 -11.51
N PRO A 81 -11.00 -5.38 -12.23
CA PRO A 81 -12.36 -4.89 -11.96
C PRO A 81 -12.79 -5.15 -10.50
N LYS A 82 -12.32 -6.26 -9.91
CA LYS A 82 -12.52 -6.57 -8.49
C LYS A 82 -11.82 -5.57 -7.56
N SER A 83 -10.60 -5.15 -7.89
CA SER A 83 -9.88 -4.15 -7.09
C SER A 83 -10.43 -2.73 -7.24
N CYS A 84 -11.00 -2.36 -8.40
CA CYS A 84 -11.73 -1.09 -8.53
C CYS A 84 -12.95 -1.07 -7.61
N PHE A 85 -13.77 -2.13 -7.64
CA PHE A 85 -14.93 -2.25 -6.76
C PHE A 85 -14.54 -2.22 -5.28
N LEU A 86 -13.48 -2.94 -4.89
CA LEU A 86 -12.98 -2.91 -3.52
C LEU A 86 -12.49 -1.52 -3.11
N ALA A 87 -11.78 -0.80 -3.99
CA ALA A 87 -11.31 0.54 -3.69
C ALA A 87 -12.48 1.53 -3.48
N GLU A 88 -13.51 1.45 -4.32
CA GLU A 88 -14.74 2.25 -4.15
C GLU A 88 -15.45 1.88 -2.83
N ALA A 89 -15.62 0.59 -2.55
CA ALA A 89 -16.24 0.13 -1.32
C ALA A 89 -15.46 0.57 -0.07
N THR A 90 -14.13 0.50 -0.08
CA THR A 90 -13.28 0.97 1.02
C THR A 90 -13.45 2.47 1.24
N GLN A 91 -13.47 3.28 0.17
CA GLN A 91 -13.72 4.72 0.30
C GLN A 91 -15.08 5.02 0.93
N MET A 92 -16.14 4.28 0.56
CA MET A 92 -17.47 4.44 1.14
C MET A 92 -17.49 4.05 2.63
N ILE A 93 -16.83 2.96 3.00
CA ILE A 93 -16.73 2.50 4.39
C ILE A 93 -15.92 3.49 5.23
N ASP A 94 -14.77 3.95 4.73
CA ASP A 94 -13.93 4.92 5.43
C ASP A 94 -14.65 6.24 5.67
N ALA A 95 -15.41 6.73 4.68
CA ALA A 95 -16.24 7.91 4.83
C ALA A 95 -17.31 7.71 5.91
N ALA A 96 -18.08 6.61 5.85
CA ALA A 96 -19.11 6.31 6.85
C ALA A 96 -18.53 6.09 8.26
N LEU A 97 -17.36 5.44 8.35
CA LEU A 97 -16.67 5.23 9.61
C LEU A 97 -16.21 6.57 10.20
N SER A 98 -15.60 7.44 9.38
CA SER A 98 -15.16 8.77 9.82
C SER A 98 -16.31 9.63 10.34
N GLU A 99 -17.48 9.54 9.71
CA GLU A 99 -18.70 10.21 10.16
C GLU A 99 -19.18 9.63 11.49
N SER A 100 -19.24 8.30 11.61
CA SER A 100 -19.66 7.63 12.85
C SER A 100 -18.73 7.90 14.04
N LEU A 101 -17.42 8.02 13.80
CA LEU A 101 -16.42 8.35 14.82
C LEU A 101 -16.44 9.85 15.20
N ALA A 102 -16.94 10.71 14.31
CA ALA A 102 -17.11 12.13 14.58
C ALA A 102 -18.34 12.43 15.44
N THR A 103 -19.36 11.56 15.42
CA THR A 103 -20.48 11.64 16.36
C THR A 103 -19.97 11.42 17.79
N PRO A 104 -20.12 12.41 18.69
CA PRO A 104 -19.84 12.19 20.11
C PRO A 104 -20.75 11.06 20.58
N LEU A 105 -20.17 9.97 21.08
CA LEU A 105 -20.94 9.00 21.83
C LEU A 105 -21.42 9.71 23.10
N GLU A 106 -22.70 10.06 23.14
CA GLU A 106 -23.39 10.33 24.40
C GLU A 106 -23.41 9.01 25.19
N MET A 107 -22.32 8.75 25.89
CA MET A 107 -22.31 7.80 26.98
C MET A 107 -23.03 8.48 28.14
N ASP A 108 -24.35 8.31 28.19
CA ASP A 108 -25.13 8.51 29.41
C ASP A 108 -24.75 7.41 30.41
N LEU A 109 -23.52 7.49 30.90
CA LEU A 109 -23.15 6.91 32.18
C LEU A 109 -23.88 7.76 33.22
N GLU A 110 -25.15 7.41 33.47
CA GLU A 110 -25.80 7.70 34.74
C GLU A 110 -25.02 6.96 35.83
N LEU A 111 -23.84 7.49 36.17
CA LEU A 111 -23.18 7.21 37.44
C LEU A 111 -24.03 7.92 38.48
N ASP A 112 -25.09 7.24 38.89
CA ASP A 112 -26.01 7.70 39.92
C ASP A 112 -25.17 7.96 41.19
N PRO A 113 -24.91 9.21 41.58
CA PRO A 113 -23.99 9.51 42.70
C PRO A 113 -24.54 9.00 44.03
N LEU A 114 -25.83 8.62 44.06
CA LEU A 114 -26.59 8.26 45.25
C LEU A 114 -26.66 6.74 45.49
N SER A 115 -26.08 5.89 44.64
CA SER A 115 -26.01 4.45 44.95
C SER A 115 -24.85 4.08 45.87
N TYR A 116 -24.01 5.05 46.30
CA TYR A 116 -22.87 4.81 47.19
C TYR A 116 -23.18 5.06 48.67
N ASP A 117 -24.31 5.70 49.00
CA ASP A 117 -24.69 5.94 50.40
C ASP A 117 -24.96 4.64 51.17
N HIS A 118 -25.42 3.59 50.49
CA HIS A 118 -25.57 2.25 51.07
C HIS A 118 -24.23 1.57 51.40
N LEU A 119 -23.10 2.06 50.88
CA LEU A 119 -21.76 1.54 51.21
C LEU A 119 -21.10 2.29 52.37
N ILE A 120 -21.64 3.46 52.77
CA ILE A 120 -21.09 4.25 53.88
C ILE A 120 -21.85 4.00 55.19
N GLU A 121 -23.16 3.79 55.16
CA GLU A 121 -23.98 3.67 56.38
C GLU A 121 -24.07 2.24 56.98
N GLY A 122 -23.07 1.41 56.70
CA GLY A 122 -23.14 -0.03 57.00
C GLY A 122 -21.98 -0.62 57.80
N ARG A 123 -21.17 0.17 58.52
CA ARG A 123 -20.16 -0.38 59.47
C ARG A 123 -19.68 0.67 60.48
N GLY A 124 -20.55 1.05 61.41
CA GLY A 124 -20.17 1.56 62.73
C GLY A 124 -19.57 0.48 63.63
N GLY A 125 -18.69 -0.37 63.08
CA GLY A 125 -17.96 -1.41 63.81
C GLY A 125 -16.47 -1.06 63.77
N GLY A 126 -15.93 -0.64 64.92
CA GLY A 126 -14.56 -0.17 65.05
C GLY A 126 -13.54 -1.14 64.45
N TYR A 127 -12.70 -0.62 63.55
CA TYR A 127 -11.45 -1.28 63.22
C TYR A 127 -10.45 -1.01 64.35
N PRO A 128 -9.84 -2.03 64.95
CA PRO A 128 -8.78 -1.84 65.93
C PRO A 128 -7.58 -1.17 65.24
N SER A 129 -7.17 -0.01 65.74
CA SER A 129 -5.97 0.68 65.31
C SER A 129 -4.74 -0.05 65.84
N SER A 130 -4.20 -1.01 65.08
CA SER A 130 -2.81 -1.44 65.25
C SER A 130 -1.98 -0.87 64.10
N SER A 131 -1.45 0.35 64.30
CA SER A 131 -0.40 0.92 63.46
C SER A 131 0.89 0.10 63.65
N PRO A 132 1.52 -0.44 62.58
CA PRO A 132 2.78 -1.17 62.70
C PRO A 132 4.03 -0.28 62.70
N TYR A 133 3.91 1.05 62.63
CA TYR A 133 5.06 1.92 62.34
C TYR A 133 5.40 2.84 63.52
N PRO A 134 6.66 2.82 64.01
CA PRO A 134 7.11 3.74 65.05
C PRO A 134 7.26 5.17 64.48
N ALA A 135 6.77 6.14 65.25
CA ALA A 135 6.93 7.56 64.97
C ALA A 135 8.40 7.98 65.20
N THR A 136 8.98 8.65 64.21
CA THR A 136 10.21 9.45 64.32
C THR A 136 9.88 10.90 64.05
#